data_AF-A0AAD6KE44-F1
#
_entry.id   AF-A0AAD6KE44-F1
#
_cell.length_a   1.000
_cell.length_b   1.000
_cell.length_c   1.000
_cell.angle_alpha   90.00
_cell.angle_beta   90.00
_cell.angle_gamma   90.00
#
_symmetry.space_group_name_H-M   'P 1'
#
loop_
_entity.id
_entity.type
_entity.pdbx_description
1 polymer ?
#
loop_
_entity_poly.entity_id
_entity_poly.type
_entity_poly.pdbx_seq_one_letter_code
_entity_poly.pdbx_strand_id
1 'polypeptide(L)'
;MVSIEQEREAMFKKLQLLRSITNSHAHDKASVVLDASKYIKDLKQRVERLNQDIATAESFTGQNFPTIRVEEQEDDFLIKVFTTRNCQGLLVFILEAFEELGLEVLQATISTSDSFILEAIATRVRKQVETLSAKYFYAQT
;
A
#
# COMPACT_ATOMS: atom_id res chain seq x y z
N MET A 1 57.85 6.00 -14.84
CA MET A 1 57.18 7.14 -14.18
C MET A 1 55.94 7.44 -14.98
N VAL A 2 54.77 7.50 -14.34
CA VAL A 2 53.51 7.87 -15.02
C VAL A 2 53.59 9.36 -15.35
N SER A 3 53.22 9.73 -16.58
CA SER A 3 53.20 11.14 -16.99
C SER A 3 52.02 11.87 -16.36
N ILE A 4 52.16 13.16 -16.07
CA ILE A 4 51.10 14.02 -15.55
C ILE A 4 49.85 13.98 -16.46
N GLU A 5 50.04 13.91 -17.79
CA GLU A 5 48.96 13.74 -18.77
C GLU A 5 48.16 12.44 -18.56
N GLN A 6 48.83 11.34 -18.21
CA GLN A 6 48.17 10.06 -17.97
C GLN A 6 47.32 10.09 -16.69
N GLU A 7 47.80 10.78 -15.65
CA GLU A 7 47.02 10.99 -14.42
C GLU A 7 45.77 11.86 -14.66
N ARG A 8 45.90 12.91 -15.47
CA ARG A 8 44.77 13.77 -15.86
C ARG A 8 43.71 13.00 -16.64
N GLU A 9 44.12 12.17 -17.58
CA GLU A 9 43.19 11.35 -18.37
C GLU A 9 42.46 10.33 -17.49
N ALA A 10 43.19 9.67 -16.58
CA ALA A 10 42.59 8.74 -15.62
C ALA A 10 41.56 9.43 -14.69
N MET A 11 41.87 10.63 -14.21
CA MET A 11 40.95 11.43 -13.41
C MET A 11 39.68 11.78 -14.19
N PHE A 12 39.82 12.20 -15.45
CA PHE A 12 38.68 12.54 -16.30
C PHE A 12 37.76 11.34 -16.52
N LYS A 13 38.32 10.15 -16.79
CA LYS A 13 37.55 8.90 -16.93
C LYS A 13 36.77 8.56 -15.66
N LYS A 14 37.38 8.68 -14.47
CA LYS A 14 36.71 8.47 -13.18
C LYS A 14 35.56 9.46 -12.96
N LEU A 15 35.74 10.73 -13.33
CA LEU A 15 34.71 11.74 -13.20
C LEU A 15 33.51 11.49 -14.14
N GLN A 16 33.77 11.07 -15.38
CA GLN A 16 32.71 10.69 -16.33
C GLN A 16 31.92 9.48 -15.85
N LEU A 17 32.60 8.48 -15.29
CA LEU A 17 31.94 7.32 -14.69
C LEU A 17 31.05 7.74 -13.51
N LEU A 18 31.57 8.58 -12.61
CA LEU A 18 30.81 9.10 -11.47
C LEU A 18 29.54 9.81 -11.95
N ARG A 19 29.68 10.71 -12.93
CA ARG A 19 28.57 11.45 -13.54
C ARG A 19 27.50 10.52 -14.12
N SER A 20 27.90 9.46 -14.82
CA SER A 20 26.97 8.48 -15.38
C SER A 20 26.22 7.70 -14.31
N ILE A 21 26.90 7.25 -13.26
CA ILE A 21 26.29 6.45 -12.18
C ILE A 21 25.32 7.30 -11.35
N THR A 22 25.65 8.56 -11.13
CA THR A 22 24.83 9.49 -10.33
C THR A 22 23.77 10.21 -11.16
N ASN A 23 23.69 9.89 -12.46
CA ASN A 23 22.84 10.56 -13.44
C ASN A 23 22.94 12.09 -13.39
N SER A 24 24.17 12.60 -13.20
CA SER A 24 24.42 14.03 -13.10
C SER A 24 24.49 14.67 -14.50
N HIS A 25 23.76 15.77 -14.68
CA HIS A 25 23.82 16.58 -15.89
C HIS A 25 24.82 17.74 -15.78
N ALA A 26 25.55 17.84 -14.67
CA ALA A 26 26.52 18.90 -14.45
C ALA A 26 27.71 18.80 -15.40
N HIS A 27 28.23 19.96 -15.80
CA HIS A 27 29.36 20.08 -16.73
C HIS A 27 30.68 20.39 -16.02
N ASP A 28 30.65 20.92 -14.79
CA ASP A 28 31.83 21.19 -13.99
C ASP A 28 32.09 20.08 -12.96
N LYS A 29 33.38 19.91 -12.60
CA LYS A 29 33.82 18.81 -11.74
C LYS A 29 33.26 18.92 -10.31
N ALA A 30 33.11 20.14 -9.79
CA ALA A 30 32.66 20.37 -8.42
C ALA A 30 31.17 20.00 -8.28
N SER A 31 30.34 20.43 -9.22
CA SER A 31 28.92 20.08 -9.27
C SER A 31 28.70 18.58 -9.47
N VAL A 32 29.49 17.89 -10.32
CA VAL A 32 29.40 16.42 -10.44
C VAL A 32 29.66 15.73 -9.10
N VAL A 33 30.65 16.20 -8.33
CA VAL A 33 30.95 15.64 -7.00
C VAL A 33 29.87 15.99 -5.97
N LEU A 34 29.30 17.21 -6.04
CA LEU A 34 28.19 17.62 -5.18
C LEU A 34 26.93 16.77 -5.46
N ASP A 35 26.57 16.58 -6.73
CA ASP A 35 25.48 15.71 -7.15
C ASP A 35 25.69 14.28 -6.68
N ALA A 36 26.92 13.76 -6.80
CA ALA A 36 27.27 12.44 -6.29
C ALA A 36 27.10 12.33 -4.78
N SER A 37 27.50 13.36 -4.04
CA SER A 37 27.36 13.42 -2.58
C SER A 37 25.89 13.42 -2.16
N LYS A 38 25.05 14.18 -2.89
CA LYS A 38 23.60 14.18 -2.70
C LYS A 38 22.99 12.81 -3.01
N TYR A 39 23.37 12.20 -4.13
CA TYR A 39 22.88 10.88 -4.53
C TYR A 39 23.19 9.80 -3.47
N ILE A 40 24.40 9.81 -2.90
CA ILE A 40 24.77 8.89 -1.81
C ILE A 40 23.90 9.12 -0.57
N LYS A 41 23.63 10.39 -0.21
CA LYS A 41 22.75 10.72 0.92
C LYS A 41 21.34 10.21 0.70
N ASP A 42 20.78 10.46 -0.48
CA ASP A 42 19.42 10.04 -0.84
C ASP A 42 19.29 8.51 -0.85
N LEU A 43 20.31 7.80 -1.36
CA LEU A 43 20.39 6.34 -1.29
C LEU A 43 20.42 5.82 0.15
N LYS A 44 21.25 6.41 1.01
CA LYS A 44 21.30 6.02 2.44
C LYS A 44 19.94 6.18 3.11
N GLN A 45 19.27 7.32 2.89
CA GLN A 45 17.93 7.56 3.43
C GLN A 45 16.89 6.59 2.86
N ARG A 46 17.02 6.20 1.59
CA ARG A 46 16.12 5.21 0.97
C ARG A 46 16.32 3.81 1.57
N VAL A 47 17.57 3.40 1.82
CA VAL A 47 17.87 2.12 2.49
C VAL A 47 17.32 2.10 3.91
N GLU A 48 17.48 3.19 4.66
CA GLU A 48 16.96 3.30 6.03
C GLU A 48 15.42 3.18 6.07
N ARG A 49 14.71 3.88 5.17
CA ARG A 49 13.26 3.75 5.03
C ARG A 49 12.83 2.34 4.67
N LEU A 50 13.49 1.72 3.68
CA LEU A 50 13.17 0.33 3.30
C LEU A 50 13.41 -0.66 4.45
N ASN A 51 14.47 -0.47 5.25
CA ASN A 51 14.72 -1.31 6.42
C ASN A 51 13.66 -1.12 7.50
N GLN A 52 13.16 0.11 7.69
CA GLN A 52 12.02 0.37 8.59
C GLN A 52 10.76 -0.31 8.06
N ASP A 53 10.46 -0.18 6.77
CA ASP A 53 9.30 -0.82 6.14
C ASP A 53 9.39 -2.36 6.28
N ILE A 54 10.56 -2.96 6.05
CA ILE A 54 10.79 -4.40 6.26
C ILE A 54 10.60 -4.78 7.72
N ALA A 55 11.18 -4.05 8.67
CA ALA A 55 10.99 -4.34 10.09
C ALA A 55 9.52 -4.22 10.53
N THR A 56 8.78 -3.26 9.95
CA THR A 56 7.32 -3.19 10.17
C THR A 56 6.61 -4.39 9.56
N ALA A 57 6.97 -4.81 8.35
CA ALA A 57 6.42 -5.98 7.64
C ALA A 57 6.73 -7.32 8.36
N GLU A 58 7.92 -7.48 8.92
CA GLU A 58 8.33 -8.66 9.69
C GLU A 58 7.63 -8.73 11.05
N SER A 59 7.24 -7.58 11.62
CA SER A 59 6.41 -7.57 12.83
C SER A 59 5.01 -8.17 12.61
N PHE A 60 4.58 -8.46 11.38
CA PHE A 60 3.30 -9.11 11.09
C PHE A 60 3.34 -10.64 11.26
N THR A 61 4.52 -11.27 11.40
CA THR A 61 4.64 -12.74 11.33
C THR A 61 4.43 -13.49 12.66
N GLY A 62 3.88 -12.85 13.70
CA GLY A 62 3.66 -13.55 14.98
C GLY A 62 2.49 -13.08 15.86
N GLN A 63 2.13 -11.79 15.85
CA GLN A 63 1.12 -11.25 16.80
C GLN A 63 0.24 -10.11 16.25
N ASN A 64 0.37 -9.73 14.97
CA ASN A 64 -0.31 -8.55 14.40
C ASN A 64 -1.24 -8.91 13.23
N PHE A 65 -1.85 -10.10 13.22
CA PHE A 65 -2.95 -10.36 12.30
C PHE A 65 -4.19 -9.57 12.72
N PRO A 66 -4.96 -9.01 11.78
CA PRO A 66 -6.22 -8.38 12.11
C PRO A 66 -7.12 -9.41 12.82
N THR A 67 -7.53 -9.08 14.04
CA THR A 67 -8.53 -9.85 14.76
C THR A 67 -9.90 -9.47 14.20
N ILE A 68 -10.58 -10.43 13.60
CA ILE A 68 -11.91 -10.25 13.00
C ILE A 68 -12.92 -11.01 13.86
N ARG A 69 -14.00 -10.32 14.24
CA ARG A 69 -15.17 -10.93 14.88
C ARG A 69 -16.40 -10.60 14.05
N VAL A 70 -17.24 -11.60 13.85
CA VAL A 70 -18.51 -11.47 13.13
C VAL A 70 -19.61 -11.97 14.05
N GLU A 71 -20.61 -11.14 14.28
CA GLU A 71 -21.83 -11.48 15.02
C GLU A 71 -23.00 -11.43 14.01
N GLU A 72 -23.70 -12.54 13.84
CA GLU A 72 -24.89 -12.64 13.00
C GLU A 72 -26.10 -12.08 13.77
N GLN A 73 -26.91 -11.24 13.10
CA GLN A 73 -28.18 -10.71 13.61
C GLN A 73 -29.34 -11.16 12.71
N GLU A 74 -30.57 -10.70 12.99
CA GLU A 74 -31.77 -11.17 12.28
C GLU A 74 -31.69 -10.95 10.75
N ASP A 75 -31.24 -9.77 10.30
CA ASP A 75 -31.18 -9.40 8.88
C ASP A 75 -29.79 -8.87 8.44
N ASP A 76 -28.81 -8.83 9.35
CA ASP A 76 -27.48 -8.24 9.10
C ASP A 76 -26.35 -8.95 9.89
N PHE A 77 -25.13 -8.45 9.66
CA PHE A 77 -23.90 -8.87 10.31
C PHE A 77 -23.22 -7.67 10.95
N LEU A 78 -22.85 -7.82 12.22
CA LEU A 78 -21.94 -6.90 12.89
C LEU A 78 -20.51 -7.43 12.76
N ILE A 79 -19.69 -6.72 12.00
CA ILE A 79 -18.31 -7.07 11.66
C ILE A 79 -17.39 -6.11 12.40
N LYS A 80 -16.56 -6.66 13.29
CA LYS A 80 -15.55 -5.92 14.06
C LYS A 80 -14.16 -6.36 13.61
N VAL A 81 -13.36 -5.41 13.14
CA VAL A 81 -11.96 -5.64 12.75
C VAL A 81 -11.06 -4.80 13.63
N PHE A 82 -10.07 -5.44 14.23
CA PHE A 82 -9.07 -4.78 15.07
C PHE A 82 -7.66 -5.16 14.61
N THR A 83 -6.79 -4.18 14.45
CA THR A 83 -5.34 -4.39 14.30
C THR A 83 -4.55 -3.47 15.21
N THR A 84 -3.48 -4.00 15.78
CA THR A 84 -2.55 -3.31 16.67
C THR A 84 -1.74 -2.22 15.99
N ARG A 85 -1.65 -2.23 14.66
CA ARG A 85 -1.03 -1.16 13.86
C ARG A 85 -1.94 -0.78 12.70
N ASN A 86 -2.06 0.52 12.46
CA ASN A 86 -2.71 1.02 11.25
C ASN A 86 -1.84 0.70 10.02
N CYS A 87 -2.43 0.11 8.99
CA CYS A 87 -1.77 -0.20 7.73
C CYS A 87 -2.38 0.63 6.62
N GLN A 88 -1.55 1.29 5.81
CA GLN A 88 -2.03 2.08 4.69
C GLN A 88 -2.78 1.17 3.69
N GLY A 89 -4.01 1.54 3.35
CA GLY A 89 -4.84 0.79 2.40
C GLY A 89 -5.69 -0.33 3.02
N LEU A 90 -5.60 -0.60 4.33
CA LEU A 90 -6.35 -1.68 4.98
C LEU A 90 -7.88 -1.49 4.85
N LEU A 91 -8.37 -0.25 4.98
CA LEU A 91 -9.79 0.05 4.80
C LEU A 91 -10.27 -0.32 3.41
N VAL A 92 -9.50 0.04 2.37
CA VAL A 92 -9.84 -0.23 0.97
C VAL A 92 -9.94 -1.73 0.75
N PHE A 93 -8.94 -2.48 1.22
CA PHE A 93 -8.92 -3.94 1.13
C PHE A 93 -10.13 -4.59 1.82
N ILE A 94 -10.55 -4.09 2.99
CA ILE A 94 -11.73 -4.62 3.70
C ILE A 94 -13.03 -4.33 2.93
N LEU A 95 -13.18 -3.13 2.37
CA LEU A 95 -14.37 -2.76 1.62
C LEU A 95 -14.48 -3.56 0.30
N GLU A 96 -13.36 -3.80 -0.37
CA GLU A 96 -13.30 -4.70 -1.54
C GLU A 96 -13.76 -6.12 -1.15
N ALA A 97 -13.28 -6.65 -0.02
CA ALA A 97 -13.72 -7.95 0.48
C ALA A 97 -15.22 -7.98 0.80
N PHE A 98 -15.79 -6.90 1.35
CA PHE A 98 -17.24 -6.82 1.57
C PHE A 98 -18.02 -6.88 0.26
N GLU A 99 -17.58 -6.15 -0.78
CA GLU A 99 -18.21 -6.19 -2.10
C GLU A 99 -18.12 -7.60 -2.73
N GLU A 100 -16.95 -8.23 -2.69
CA GLU A 100 -16.75 -9.60 -3.18
C GLU A 100 -17.63 -10.63 -2.47
N LEU A 101 -17.88 -10.44 -1.17
CA LEU A 101 -18.76 -11.28 -0.37
C LEU A 101 -20.25 -10.94 -0.57
N GLY A 102 -20.58 -9.92 -1.36
CA GLY A 102 -21.96 -9.48 -1.58
C GLY A 102 -22.59 -8.86 -0.33
N LEU A 103 -21.78 -8.18 0.48
CA LEU A 103 -22.22 -7.44 1.66
C LEU A 103 -22.42 -5.96 1.33
N GLU A 104 -23.56 -5.43 1.70
CA GLU A 104 -23.88 -4.00 1.66
C GLU A 104 -23.71 -3.42 3.06
N VAL A 105 -22.77 -2.48 3.21
CA VAL A 105 -22.50 -1.81 4.49
C VAL A 105 -23.59 -0.76 4.76
N LEU A 106 -24.38 -1.00 5.81
CA LEU A 106 -25.43 -0.09 6.26
C LEU A 106 -24.88 1.03 7.14
N GLN A 107 -23.93 0.69 8.00
CA GLN A 107 -23.30 1.62 8.93
C GLN A 107 -21.85 1.19 9.19
N ALA A 108 -20.94 2.15 9.32
CA ALA A 108 -19.56 1.88 9.74
C ALA A 108 -19.01 2.98 10.63
N THR A 109 -18.24 2.58 11.65
CA THR A 109 -17.44 3.46 12.50
C THR A 109 -15.97 3.04 12.38
N ILE A 110 -15.09 4.02 12.21
CA ILE A 110 -13.66 3.78 11.98
C ILE A 110 -12.83 4.65 12.94
N SER A 111 -11.80 4.06 13.54
CA SER A 111 -10.76 4.76 14.30
C SER A 111 -9.38 4.33 13.81
N THR A 112 -8.48 5.30 13.58
CA THR A 112 -7.16 5.04 12.95
C THR A 112 -5.97 5.72 13.64
N SER A 113 -6.10 6.16 14.90
CA SER A 113 -5.05 6.97 15.57
C SER A 113 -3.74 6.19 15.77
N ASP A 114 -3.79 5.09 16.53
CA ASP A 114 -2.63 4.23 16.81
C ASP A 114 -2.86 2.76 16.39
N SER A 115 -4.13 2.39 16.30
CA SER A 115 -4.65 1.09 15.87
C SER A 115 -5.69 1.35 14.77
N PHE A 116 -6.00 0.33 13.99
CA PHE A 116 -7.16 0.39 13.10
C PHE A 116 -8.28 -0.45 13.71
N ILE A 117 -9.41 0.22 13.95
CA ILE A 117 -10.64 -0.36 14.49
C ILE A 117 -11.74 -0.02 13.49
N LEU A 118 -12.40 -1.05 12.98
CA LEU A 118 -13.60 -0.93 12.16
C LEU A 118 -14.71 -1.70 12.84
N GLU A 119 -15.85 -1.05 12.97
CA GLU A 119 -17.13 -1.69 13.31
C GLU A 119 -18.10 -1.37 12.19
N ALA A 120 -18.57 -2.40 11.49
CA ALA A 120 -19.47 -2.28 10.36
C ALA A 120 -20.71 -3.15 10.56
N ILE A 121 -21.88 -2.61 10.29
CA ILE A 121 -23.13 -3.36 10.13
C ILE A 121 -23.34 -3.54 8.64
N ALA A 122 -23.43 -4.78 8.18
CA ALA A 122 -23.59 -5.09 6.77
C ALA A 122 -24.65 -6.16 6.55
N THR A 123 -25.50 -6.00 5.53
CA THR A 123 -26.49 -7.00 5.14
C THR A 123 -26.08 -7.68 3.83
N ARG A 124 -26.68 -8.84 3.53
CA ARG A 124 -26.42 -9.51 2.25
C ARG A 124 -27.27 -8.88 1.16
N VAL A 125 -26.63 -8.52 0.05
CA VAL A 125 -27.33 -8.01 -1.13
C VAL A 125 -28.30 -9.08 -1.63
N ARG A 126 -29.60 -8.84 -1.45
CA ARG A 126 -30.65 -9.65 -2.06
C ARG A 126 -30.69 -9.32 -3.55
N LYS A 127 -30.18 -10.22 -4.39
CA LYS A 127 -30.49 -10.16 -5.83
C LYS A 127 -32.00 -10.25 -5.94
N GLN A 128 -32.67 -9.17 -6.38
CA GLN A 128 -34.08 -9.24 -6.74
C GLN A 128 -34.20 -10.34 -7.80
N VAL A 129 -34.77 -11.47 -7.41
CA VAL A 129 -35.42 -12.35 -8.39
C VAL A 129 -36.63 -11.54 -8.83
N GLU A 130 -36.55 -10.92 -10.02
CA GLU A 130 -37.72 -10.42 -10.72
C GLU A 130 -38.68 -11.58 -10.87
N THR A 131 -39.58 -11.73 -9.90
CA THR A 131 -40.72 -12.61 -10.02
C THR A 131 -41.62 -11.91 -11.02
N LEU A 132 -41.38 -12.15 -12.32
CA LEU A 132 -42.31 -11.83 -13.38
C LEU A 132 -43.59 -12.63 -13.12
N SER A 133 -44.43 -12.04 -12.28
CA SER A 133 -45.87 -12.19 -12.17
C SER A 133 -46.42 -13.38 -12.98
N ALA A 134 -46.57 -14.51 -12.28
CA ALA A 134 -47.49 -15.58 -12.68
C ALA A 134 -48.98 -15.14 -12.65
N LYS A 135 -49.28 -13.84 -12.76
CA LYS A 135 -50.66 -13.32 -12.96
C LYS A 135 -51.13 -13.38 -14.41
N TYR A 136 -50.32 -13.86 -15.36
CA TYR A 136 -50.77 -14.05 -16.75
C TYR A 136 -51.43 -15.41 -17.03
N PHE A 137 -51.48 -16.33 -16.06
CA PHE A 137 -52.12 -17.65 -16.28
C PHE A 137 -53.60 -17.75 -15.91
N TYR A 138 -54.24 -16.68 -15.41
CA TYR A 138 -55.69 -16.66 -15.13
C TYR A 138 -56.53 -15.97 -16.21
N ALA A 139 -55.97 -15.74 -17.40
CA ALA A 139 -56.71 -15.17 -18.51
C ALA A 139 -56.47 -15.95 -19.82
N GLN A 140 -56.78 -17.24 -19.82
CA GLN A 140 -57.25 -17.88 -21.05
C GLN A 140 -58.27 -18.95 -20.72
N THR A 141 -59.36 -18.84 -21.48
CA THR A 141 -60.69 -19.42 -21.34
C THR A 141 -60.71 -20.90 -21.68
#